data_AF-A0A2V8P7H5-F1
#
_entry.id   AF-A0A2V8P7H5-F1
#
_cell.length_a   1.000
_cell.length_b   1.000
_cell.length_c   1.000
_cell.angle_alpha   90.00
_cell.angle_beta   90.00
_cell.angle_gamma   90.00
#
_symmetry.space_group_name_H-M   'P 1'
#
loop_
_entity.id
_entity.type
_entity.pdbx_description
1 polymer ?
#
loop_
_entity_poly.entity_id
_entity_poly.type
_entity_poly.pdbx_seq_one_letter_code
_entity_poly.pdbx_strand_id
1 'polypeptide(L)'
;MSELSTGTKGAISELRVASHLMGLGFQVFKNLSMHGSCDLVAISRRGRVIKVQVKSTLSINSFRNLRLGQNQLLACLVNGEIHYRAINRRVQSLIPGCALARRPARPSAAKRPALRHASVKSVKASKRLLDIWPQFW
;
A
#
# COMPACT_ATOMS: atom_id res chain seq x y z
N MET A 1 4.39 33.54 4.86
CA MET A 1 3.16 32.78 4.55
C MET A 1 3.01 31.69 5.59
N SER A 2 1.88 31.59 6.28
CA SER A 2 1.61 30.49 7.21
C SER A 2 1.62 29.17 6.46
N GLU A 3 2.33 28.16 7.00
CA GLU A 3 2.30 26.83 6.41
C GLU A 3 0.89 26.25 6.51
N LEU A 4 0.34 25.82 5.37
CA LEU A 4 -0.95 25.14 5.34
C LEU A 4 -0.87 23.83 6.13
N SER A 5 -1.93 23.53 6.89
CA SER A 5 -2.06 22.25 7.60
C SER A 5 -1.97 21.06 6.63
N THR A 6 -1.50 19.92 7.11
CA THR A 6 -1.41 18.67 6.32
C THR A 6 -2.77 18.23 5.79
N GLY A 7 -3.84 18.38 6.60
CA GLY A 7 -5.21 18.10 6.19
C GLY A 7 -5.68 19.00 5.05
N THR A 8 -5.41 20.30 5.12
CA THR A 8 -5.73 21.25 4.04
C THR A 8 -4.99 20.91 2.75
N LYS A 9 -3.69 20.58 2.83
CA LYS A 9 -2.89 20.13 1.68
C LYS A 9 -3.46 18.85 1.05
N GLY A 10 -3.91 17.91 1.87
CA GLY A 10 -4.59 16.68 1.43
C GLY A 10 -5.91 16.96 0.71
N ALA A 11 -6.77 17.78 1.31
CA ALA A 11 -8.06 18.17 0.71
C ALA A 11 -7.90 18.88 -0.63
N ILE A 12 -6.91 19.78 -0.76
CA ILE A 12 -6.59 20.44 -2.04
C ILE A 12 -6.16 19.40 -3.09
N SER A 13 -5.33 18.43 -2.69
CA SER A 13 -4.86 17.38 -3.60
C SER A 13 -6.01 16.50 -4.10
N GLU A 14 -6.95 16.14 -3.22
CA GLU A 14 -8.16 15.39 -3.58
C GLU A 14 -9.02 16.15 -4.59
N LEU A 15 -9.25 17.45 -4.35
CA LEU A 15 -10.05 18.29 -5.26
C LEU A 15 -9.38 18.46 -6.63
N ARG A 16 -8.05 18.60 -6.69
CA ARG A 16 -7.32 18.64 -7.96
C ARG A 16 -7.47 17.35 -8.75
N VAL A 17 -7.32 16.20 -8.08
CA VAL A 17 -7.51 14.88 -8.72
C VAL A 17 -8.96 14.72 -9.20
N ALA A 18 -9.94 15.13 -8.39
CA ALA A 18 -11.35 15.08 -8.76
C ALA A 18 -11.63 15.93 -10.01
N SER A 19 -11.14 17.18 -10.03
CA SER A 19 -11.29 18.08 -11.18
C SER A 19 -10.69 17.49 -12.45
N HIS A 20 -9.50 16.89 -12.35
CA HIS A 20 -8.87 16.25 -13.50
C HIS A 20 -9.66 15.04 -14.02
N LEU A 21 -10.12 14.16 -13.12
CA LEU A 21 -10.96 13.01 -13.49
C LEU A 21 -12.30 13.45 -14.11
N MET A 22 -12.91 14.53 -13.61
CA MET A 22 -14.11 15.11 -14.22
C MET A 22 -13.83 15.64 -15.64
N GLY A 23 -12.67 16.27 -15.87
CA GLY A 23 -12.22 16.67 -17.21
C GLY A 23 -12.05 15.49 -18.18
N LEU A 24 -11.69 14.31 -17.67
CA LEU A 24 -11.65 13.06 -18.43
C LEU A 24 -13.04 12.42 -18.65
N GLY A 25 -14.11 13.05 -18.14
CA GLY A 25 -15.49 12.59 -18.31
C GLY A 25 -15.96 11.56 -17.29
N PHE A 26 -15.31 11.47 -16.12
CA PHE A 26 -15.79 10.66 -15.00
C PHE A 26 -16.76 11.45 -14.13
N GLN A 27 -17.77 10.79 -13.58
CA GLN A 27 -18.48 11.31 -12.41
C GLN A 27 -17.64 11.00 -11.18
N VAL A 28 -17.40 11.99 -10.31
CA VAL A 28 -16.51 11.83 -9.15
C VAL A 28 -17.25 12.17 -7.87
N PHE A 29 -17.17 11.27 -6.89
CA PHE A 29 -17.75 11.43 -5.56
C PHE A 29 -16.61 11.47 -4.55
N LYS A 30 -16.56 12.53 -3.74
CA LYS A 30 -15.58 12.67 -2.66
C LYS A 30 -16.12 11.98 -1.41
N ASN A 31 -15.28 11.21 -0.74
CA ASN A 31 -15.62 10.68 0.56
C ASN A 31 -15.57 11.79 1.62
N LEU A 32 -16.66 11.96 2.37
CA LEU A 32 -16.74 12.97 3.42
C LEU A 32 -16.05 12.50 4.71
N SER A 33 -15.86 11.19 4.89
CA SER A 33 -15.15 10.64 6.04
C SER A 33 -13.64 10.64 5.80
N MET A 34 -12.90 11.31 6.69
CA MET A 34 -11.43 11.33 6.70
C MET A 34 -10.80 9.95 6.94
N HIS A 35 -11.57 9.00 7.50
CA HIS A 35 -11.14 7.64 7.79
C HIS A 35 -11.71 6.62 6.80
N GLY A 36 -12.20 7.10 5.66
CA GLY A 36 -12.71 6.27 4.59
C GLY A 36 -11.70 5.28 4.03
N SER A 37 -12.22 4.18 3.46
CA SER A 37 -11.39 3.19 2.76
C SER A 37 -10.78 3.72 1.43
N CYS A 38 -11.38 4.76 0.88
CA CYS A 38 -10.94 5.48 -0.31
C CYS A 38 -11.25 6.97 -0.16
N ASP A 39 -10.53 7.80 -0.91
CA ASP A 39 -10.66 9.26 -0.86
C ASP A 39 -11.71 9.73 -1.88
N LEU A 40 -11.71 9.12 -3.07
CA LEU A 40 -12.70 9.40 -4.12
C LEU A 40 -13.25 8.10 -4.72
N VAL A 41 -14.47 8.19 -5.27
CA VAL A 41 -15.05 7.18 -6.17
C VAL A 41 -15.26 7.83 -7.53
N ALA A 42 -14.68 7.26 -8.58
CA ALA A 42 -14.85 7.71 -9.95
C ALA A 42 -15.67 6.70 -10.75
N ILE A 43 -16.68 7.17 -11.47
CA ILE A 43 -17.53 6.37 -12.35
C ILE A 43 -17.26 6.79 -13.78
N SER A 44 -16.73 5.87 -14.58
CA SER A 44 -16.49 6.11 -16.01
C SER A 44 -17.81 6.28 -16.78
N ARG A 45 -17.76 6.87 -17.97
CA ARG A 45 -18.92 6.97 -18.89
C ARG A 45 -19.62 5.63 -19.17
N ARG A 46 -18.91 4.51 -19.05
CA ARG A 46 -19.44 3.14 -19.23
C ARG A 46 -19.95 2.51 -17.93
N GLY A 47 -20.21 3.31 -16.89
CA GLY A 47 -20.74 2.85 -15.60
C GLY A 47 -19.74 2.13 -14.69
N ARG A 48 -18.47 2.00 -15.09
CA ARG A 48 -17.48 1.32 -14.26
C ARG A 48 -17.06 2.16 -13.06
N VAL A 49 -17.23 1.60 -11.86
CA VAL A 49 -16.88 2.22 -10.57
C VAL A 49 -15.43 1.91 -10.21
N ILE A 50 -14.70 2.94 -9.81
CA ILE A 50 -13.27 2.89 -9.45
C ILE A 50 -13.07 3.61 -8.12
N LYS A 51 -12.57 2.89 -7.12
CA LYS A 51 -12.11 3.45 -5.84
C LYS A 51 -10.73 4.04 -6.04
N VAL A 52 -10.60 5.32 -5.74
CA VAL A 52 -9.39 6.12 -5.94
C VAL A 52 -8.80 6.51 -4.59
N GLN A 53 -7.50 6.28 -4.48
CA GLN A 53 -6.69 6.78 -3.38
C GLN A 53 -5.89 7.97 -3.85
N VAL A 54 -5.87 9.06 -3.08
CA VAL A 54 -5.06 10.25 -3.32
C VAL A 54 -3.88 10.29 -2.37
N LYS A 55 -2.72 10.66 -2.88
CA LYS A 55 -1.53 10.98 -2.08
C LYS A 55 -0.90 12.27 -2.59
N SER A 56 -0.46 13.13 -1.66
CA SER A 56 0.44 14.24 -1.95
C SER A 56 1.83 13.87 -1.46
N THR A 57 2.85 14.00 -2.30
CA THR A 57 4.24 13.76 -1.89
C THR A 57 5.20 14.51 -2.80
N LEU A 58 6.40 14.77 -2.28
CA LEU A 58 7.48 15.44 -2.99
C LEU A 58 8.32 14.46 -3.84
N SER A 59 8.17 13.14 -3.64
CA SER A 59 9.04 12.14 -4.28
C SER A 59 8.28 11.14 -5.12
N ILE A 60 8.82 10.88 -6.32
CA ILE A 60 8.29 9.87 -7.25
C ILE A 60 8.34 8.44 -6.68
N ASN A 61 9.26 8.22 -5.74
CA ASN A 61 9.54 6.89 -5.20
C ASN A 61 8.55 6.47 -4.11
N SER A 62 7.81 7.41 -3.51
CA SER A 62 6.77 7.13 -2.51
C SER A 62 5.48 6.55 -3.11
N PHE A 63 5.41 6.40 -4.45
CA PHE A 63 4.24 5.93 -5.21
C PHE A 63 4.03 4.42 -5.26
N ARG A 64 4.82 3.64 -4.52
CA ARG A 64 4.93 2.21 -4.82
C ARG A 64 3.69 1.41 -4.44
N ASN A 65 2.92 1.84 -3.44
CA ASN A 65 1.84 1.01 -2.90
C ASN A 65 0.49 1.76 -2.83
N LEU A 66 -0.51 1.20 -3.52
CA LEU A 66 -1.91 1.29 -3.11
C LEU A 66 -1.98 0.81 -1.65
N ARG A 67 -2.69 1.52 -0.77
CA ARG A 67 -3.00 1.00 0.57
C ARG A 67 -3.66 -0.37 0.42
N LEU A 68 -3.33 -1.30 1.33
CA LEU A 68 -4.04 -2.58 1.44
C LEU A 68 -5.54 -2.28 1.54
N GLY A 69 -6.31 -2.75 0.56
CA GLY A 69 -7.72 -2.39 0.39
C GLY A 69 -8.16 -2.57 -1.07
N GLN A 70 -9.45 -2.35 -1.33
CA GLN A 70 -10.03 -2.49 -2.68
C GLN A 70 -9.79 -1.26 -3.59
N ASN A 71 -8.82 -0.41 -3.29
CA ASN A 71 -8.49 0.75 -4.11
C ASN A 71 -7.88 0.28 -5.43
N GLN A 72 -8.45 0.75 -6.54
CA GLN A 72 -8.08 0.29 -7.87
C GLN A 72 -7.21 1.30 -8.61
N LEU A 73 -7.20 2.56 -8.15
CA LEU A 73 -6.43 3.65 -8.71
C LEU A 73 -5.75 4.44 -7.61
N LEU A 74 -4.46 4.71 -7.79
CA LEU A 74 -3.69 5.64 -6.98
C LEU A 74 -3.44 6.90 -7.82
N ALA A 75 -3.86 8.04 -7.32
CA ALA A 75 -3.56 9.35 -7.87
C ALA A 75 -2.55 10.04 -6.95
N CYS A 76 -1.41 10.44 -7.52
CA CYS A 76 -0.36 11.12 -6.77
C CYS A 76 -0.14 12.51 -7.33
N LEU A 77 -0.20 13.51 -6.46
CA LEU A 77 0.17 14.89 -6.78
C LEU A 77 1.64 15.13 -6.44
N VAL A 78 2.41 15.58 -7.43
CA VAL A 78 3.88 15.65 -7.39
C VAL A 78 4.31 16.91 -8.12
N ASN A 79 4.90 17.87 -7.41
CA ASN A 79 5.32 19.14 -8.00
C ASN A 79 4.23 19.84 -8.85
N GLY A 80 2.96 19.62 -8.52
CA GLY A 80 1.81 20.18 -9.25
C GLY A 80 1.22 19.28 -10.33
N GLU A 81 1.89 18.20 -10.73
CA GLU A 81 1.42 17.23 -11.72
C GLU A 81 0.69 16.05 -11.08
N ILE A 82 -0.26 15.46 -11.82
CA ILE A 82 -1.02 14.29 -11.37
C ILE A 82 -0.49 13.04 -12.10
N HIS A 83 0.00 12.08 -11.32
CA HIS A 83 0.39 10.77 -11.84
C HIS A 83 -0.56 9.69 -11.36
N TYR A 84 -0.99 8.82 -12.28
CA TYR A 84 -1.91 7.73 -11.99
C TYR A 84 -1.22 6.38 -12.00
N ARG A 85 -1.57 5.53 -11.02
CA ARG A 85 -1.20 4.11 -11.00
C ARG A 85 -2.42 3.22 -10.82
N ALA A 86 -2.69 2.36 -11.78
CA ALA A 86 -3.81 1.43 -11.76
C ALA A 86 -3.39 0.05 -11.24
N ILE A 87 -4.32 -0.63 -10.56
CA ILE A 87 -4.11 -2.01 -10.09
C ILE A 87 -4.00 -3.03 -11.23
N ASN A 88 -4.66 -2.78 -12.37
CA ASN A 88 -4.68 -3.68 -13.52
C ASN A 88 -4.86 -2.92 -14.84
N ARG A 89 -4.62 -3.60 -15.97
CA ARG A 89 -4.72 -3.01 -17.32
C ARG A 89 -6.12 -2.48 -17.66
N ARG A 90 -7.17 -3.08 -17.08
CA ARG A 90 -8.56 -2.65 -17.34
C ARG A 90 -8.86 -1.28 -16.76
N VAL A 91 -8.24 -0.92 -15.64
CA VAL A 91 -8.35 0.42 -15.03
C VAL A 91 -7.36 1.36 -15.70
N GLN A 92 -6.16 0.88 -16.01
CA GLN A 92 -5.14 1.64 -16.73
C GLN A 92 -5.65 2.21 -18.07
N SER A 93 -6.36 1.39 -18.85
CA SER A 93 -6.89 1.80 -20.17
C SER A 93 -7.96 2.89 -20.10
N LEU A 94 -8.44 3.24 -18.90
CA LEU A 94 -9.47 4.26 -18.72
C LEU A 94 -8.88 5.66 -18.54
N ILE A 95 -7.59 5.76 -18.25
CA ILE A 95 -6.93 7.02 -17.89
C ILE A 95 -5.66 7.17 -18.75
N PRO A 96 -5.55 8.25 -19.55
CA PRO A 96 -4.36 8.49 -20.35
C PRO A 96 -3.13 8.69 -19.45
N GLY A 97 -1.98 8.17 -19.86
CA GLY A 97 -0.73 8.27 -19.10
C GLY A 97 -0.70 7.47 -17.79
N CYS A 98 -1.70 6.64 -17.51
CA CYS A 98 -1.73 5.82 -16.30
C CYS A 98 -0.71 4.67 -16.38
N ALA A 99 0.12 4.52 -15.35
CA ALA A 99 1.03 3.39 -15.21
C ALA A 99 0.37 2.25 -14.41
N LEU A 100 0.91 1.04 -14.47
CA LEU A 100 0.50 -0.02 -13.53
C LEU A 100 1.17 0.19 -12.17
N ALA A 101 0.41 -0.03 -11.10
CA ALA A 101 0.96 -0.18 -9.76
C ALA A 101 1.84 -1.43 -9.76
N ARG A 102 3.07 -1.32 -9.24
CA ARG A 102 3.94 -2.49 -9.10
C ARG A 102 3.33 -3.39 -8.02
N ARG A 103 3.06 -4.64 -8.36
CA ARG A 103 2.72 -5.64 -7.35
C ARG A 103 3.94 -5.77 -6.43
N PRO A 104 3.79 -5.80 -5.09
CA PRO A 104 4.90 -6.15 -4.24
C PRO A 104 5.48 -7.47 -4.76
N ALA A 105 6.81 -7.56 -4.86
CA ALA A 105 7.46 -8.79 -5.27
C ALA A 105 6.86 -9.92 -4.43
N ARG A 106 6.33 -10.98 -5.07
CA ARG A 106 5.98 -12.19 -4.32
C ARG A 106 7.23 -12.52 -3.50
N PRO A 107 7.14 -12.75 -2.19
CA PRO A 107 8.28 -13.27 -1.46
C PRO A 107 8.75 -14.48 -2.26
N SER A 108 9.96 -14.40 -2.82
CA SER A 108 10.59 -15.53 -3.49
C SER A 108 10.44 -16.66 -2.50
N ALA A 109 9.81 -17.77 -2.91
CA ALA A 109 9.60 -18.93 -2.06
C ALA A 109 10.88 -19.10 -1.25
N ALA A 110 10.80 -18.79 0.05
CA ALA A 110 11.96 -18.81 0.91
C ALA A 110 12.61 -20.16 0.63
N LYS A 111 13.89 -20.18 0.25
CA LYS A 111 14.66 -21.42 0.15
C LYS A 111 14.30 -22.17 1.42
N ARG A 112 13.46 -23.21 1.33
CA ARG A 112 13.09 -24.02 2.49
C ARG A 112 14.44 -24.40 3.06
N PRO A 113 14.78 -24.04 4.30
CA PRO A 113 16.02 -24.54 4.88
C PRO A 113 15.91 -26.05 4.72
N ALA A 114 16.87 -26.64 3.99
CA ALA A 114 16.90 -28.07 3.80
C ALA A 114 16.79 -28.68 5.19
N LEU A 115 15.72 -29.42 5.45
CA LEU A 115 15.55 -30.20 6.67
C LEU A 115 16.74 -31.16 6.70
N ARG A 116 17.83 -30.73 7.33
CA ARG A 116 18.91 -31.62 7.73
C ARG A 116 18.26 -32.49 8.79
N HIS A 117 18.01 -33.74 8.44
CA HIS A 117 17.72 -34.77 9.42
C HIS A 117 18.83 -34.70 10.47
N ALA A 118 18.48 -34.18 11.65
CA ALA A 118 19.35 -34.24 12.79
C ALA A 118 19.54 -35.73 13.10
N SER A 119 20.71 -36.25 12.78
CA SER A 119 21.15 -37.53 13.32
C SER A 119 21.12 -37.39 14.85
N VAL A 120 20.18 -38.08 15.47
CA VAL A 120 20.08 -38.21 16.92
C VAL A 120 21.36 -38.90 17.37
N LYS A 121 22.34 -38.12 17.85
CA LYS A 121 23.46 -38.66 18.60
C LYS A 121 22.92 -39.07 19.96
N SER A 122 22.88 -40.38 20.18
CA SER A 122 22.70 -41.01 21.49
C SER A 122 23.64 -40.35 22.51
N VAL A 123 23.06 -39.59 23.45
CA VAL A 123 23.78 -39.09 24.61
C VAL A 123 23.87 -40.26 25.59
N LYS A 124 25.05 -40.87 25.69
CA LYS A 124 25.39 -41.73 26.82
C LYS A 124 25.35 -40.88 28.08
N ALA A 125 24.39 -41.16 28.96
CA ALA A 125 24.29 -40.58 30.29
C ALA A 125 25.58 -40.87 31.07
N SER A 126 26.40 -39.84 31.28
CA SER A 126 27.52 -39.90 32.20
C SER A 126 27.06 -39.37 33.55
N LYS A 127 26.90 -40.27 34.51
CA LYS A 127 26.76 -39.98 35.93
C LYS A 127 27.99 -39.19 36.40
N ARG A 128 27.81 -37.91 36.72
CA ARG A 128 28.51 -37.17 37.79
C ARG A 128 28.19 -35.68 37.67
N LEU A 129 27.25 -35.23 38.48
CA LEU A 129 27.26 -33.97 39.22
C LEU A 129 25.93 -33.88 39.99
N LEU A 130 25.75 -34.87 40.87
CA LEU A 130 25.29 -34.55 42.21
C LEU A 130 26.44 -33.75 42.79
N ASP A 131 26.21 -32.46 43.01
CA ASP A 131 26.58 -31.74 44.22
C ASP A 131 26.47 -30.24 43.93
N ILE A 132 25.97 -29.53 44.94
CA ILE A 132 25.91 -28.08 45.07
C ILE A 132 24.61 -27.45 44.52
N TRP A 133 23.54 -27.57 45.30
CA TRP A 133 22.89 -26.35 45.80
C TRP A 133 22.22 -26.59 47.17
N PRO A 134 22.49 -25.73 48.19
CA PRO A 134 22.01 -25.92 49.55
C PRO A 134 20.62 -25.29 49.80
N GLN A 135 20.05 -25.76 50.91
CA GLN A 135 18.78 -25.41 51.55
C GLN A 135 18.61 -23.91 51.93
N PHE A 136 17.36 -23.58 52.32
CA PHE A 136 16.87 -22.36 53.01
C PHE A 136 16.51 -21.20 52.07
N TRP A 137 15.28 -20.67 51.98
CA TRP A 137 14.04 -20.70 52.77
C TRP A 137 12.81 -20.83 51.85
#